data_AF-A0A7S1X0F4-F1
#
_entry.id   AF-A0A7S1X0F4-F1
#
_cell.length_a   1.000
_cell.length_b   1.000
_cell.length_c   1.000
_cell.angle_alpha   90.00
_cell.angle_beta   90.00
_cell.angle_gamma   90.00
#
_symmetry.space_group_name_H-M   'P 1'
#
loop_
_entity.id
_entity.type
_entity.pdbx_description
1 polymer ?
#
loop_
_entity_poly.entity_id
_entity_poly.type
_entity_poly.pdbx_seq_one_letter_code
_entity_poly.pdbx_strand_id
1 'polypeptide(L)'
;MAAVAEEIHAGSSAGRATQQRGRSGRRRWGPIKAVRGVAQGLTSVVRAPARRLRNRNRRGMASMSSQLMEPALSGGTFNQSFQFQQHLDWLTTTVAGGLGRLVTGQQQQNSGLSMSAEERGMSRREFNFPEQLCVDGSCQELAATGHRTWGSWKDGRGLLQIKIYDFALYVDKDKARRSEVGSKFRHREFSDLRDDRQYYNSLRSAPDINMSLLVRTNHVLPIGVMAREYERILRKRITLVGGDRHDPDLNTMLDYFKESNLPEHVKWGPGSVRKGTVLTFRRTGCGGLAAKANHEDLGEVPSQQVAAALFDLYLGDNPVHHKAKRVAGQKVHEIISNAETPVHSLIPKLLPV
;
A
#
# COMPACT_ATOMS: atom_id res chain seq x y z
N MET A 1 45.04 13.81 -48.33
CA MET A 1 44.53 12.46 -48.66
C MET A 1 43.10 12.41 -48.12
N ALA A 2 42.11 12.82 -48.94
CA ALA A 2 41.29 11.94 -49.80
C ALA A 2 40.53 10.91 -48.93
N ALA A 3 39.26 11.12 -48.56
CA ALA A 3 38.01 11.06 -49.36
C ALA A 3 37.47 9.62 -49.56
N VAL A 4 36.15 9.55 -49.83
CA VAL A 4 35.28 8.42 -50.25
C VAL A 4 34.35 7.96 -49.10
N ALA A 5 33.07 8.35 -49.01
CA ALA A 5 31.90 8.39 -49.93
C ALA A 5 31.30 7.01 -50.25
N GLU A 6 30.03 6.79 -49.89
CA GLU A 6 29.04 6.23 -50.81
C GLU A 6 27.59 6.42 -50.30
N GLU A 7 26.79 7.02 -51.17
CA GLU A 7 25.33 7.17 -51.15
C GLU A 7 24.88 6.71 -52.54
N ILE A 8 23.96 5.75 -52.68
CA ILE A 8 23.13 5.60 -53.90
C ILE A 8 21.73 5.08 -53.56
N HIS A 9 20.75 5.83 -54.09
CA HIS A 9 19.31 5.59 -54.23
C HIS A 9 18.92 4.56 -55.32
N ALA A 10 17.73 3.97 -55.17
CA ALA A 10 16.64 3.85 -56.18
C ALA A 10 15.54 2.94 -55.60
N GLY A 11 14.22 3.07 -55.78
CA GLY A 11 13.39 3.91 -56.64
C GLY A 11 12.21 3.08 -57.20
N SER A 12 10.97 3.60 -57.08
CA SER A 12 9.73 3.26 -57.86
C SER A 12 9.02 1.90 -57.60
N SER A 13 7.70 1.72 -57.72
CA SER A 13 6.55 2.60 -58.09
C SER A 13 5.19 1.89 -57.87
N ALA A 14 4.16 2.71 -57.65
CA ALA A 14 2.75 2.66 -58.09
C ALA A 14 1.85 1.41 -57.92
N GLY A 15 0.67 1.65 -57.32
CA GLY A 15 -0.56 0.87 -57.51
C GLY A 15 -1.80 1.59 -56.95
N ARG A 16 -2.65 2.13 -57.83
CA ARG A 16 -3.96 2.75 -57.56
C ARG A 16 -4.98 1.73 -57.04
N ALA A 17 -5.95 2.15 -56.21
CA ALA A 17 -7.35 1.70 -56.30
C ALA A 17 -8.32 2.49 -55.38
N THR A 18 -9.21 3.24 -56.05
CA THR A 18 -10.67 3.31 -55.84
C THR A 18 -11.31 3.90 -54.58
N GLN A 19 -11.90 5.07 -54.84
CA GLN A 19 -13.02 5.75 -54.19
C GLN A 19 -14.34 4.95 -54.30
N GLN A 20 -15.12 4.81 -53.21
CA GLN A 20 -16.59 4.75 -53.28
C GLN A 20 -17.31 5.06 -51.95
N ARG A 21 -18.13 6.12 -52.01
CA ARG A 21 -19.44 6.40 -51.39
C ARG A 21 -19.92 5.58 -50.16
N GLY A 22 -20.12 6.32 -49.07
CA GLY A 22 -21.45 6.69 -48.56
C GLY A 22 -22.30 5.64 -47.82
N ARG A 23 -22.63 5.92 -46.55
CA ARG A 23 -24.00 6.25 -46.11
C ARG A 23 -24.11 6.45 -44.59
N SER A 24 -24.83 7.51 -44.28
CA SER A 24 -25.41 7.94 -43.00
C SER A 24 -26.09 6.85 -42.17
N GLY A 25 -25.78 6.82 -40.87
CA GLY A 25 -26.56 6.13 -39.84
C GLY A 25 -26.91 7.09 -38.69
N ARG A 26 -27.97 7.89 -38.85
CA ARG A 26 -28.58 8.69 -37.77
C ARG A 26 -29.20 7.74 -36.74
N ARG A 27 -28.70 7.69 -35.50
CA ARG A 27 -29.44 7.10 -34.37
C ARG A 27 -30.26 8.18 -33.67
N ARG A 28 -31.57 8.08 -33.91
CA ARG A 28 -32.66 8.86 -33.33
C ARG A 28 -32.79 8.46 -31.85
N TRP A 29 -32.58 9.40 -30.94
CA TRP A 29 -33.08 9.31 -29.57
C TRP A 29 -34.52 9.83 -29.56
N GLY A 30 -35.43 9.04 -29.00
CA GLY A 30 -36.84 9.37 -28.77
C GLY A 30 -37.23 9.03 -27.32
N PRO A 31 -38.34 9.58 -26.81
CA PRO A 31 -38.29 10.35 -25.57
C PRO A 31 -38.71 9.59 -24.31
N ILE A 32 -38.22 10.16 -23.20
CA ILE A 32 -38.59 9.91 -21.81
C ILE A 32 -40.08 10.24 -21.63
N LYS A 33 -40.87 9.26 -21.13
CA LYS A 33 -42.19 9.52 -20.57
C LYS A 33 -42.05 9.82 -19.08
N ALA A 34 -42.42 11.05 -18.71
CA ALA A 34 -42.73 11.44 -17.35
C ALA A 34 -44.08 10.85 -16.93
N VAL A 35 -44.19 10.36 -15.69
CA VAL A 35 -45.46 10.17 -15.00
C VAL A 35 -45.40 10.93 -13.69
N ARG A 36 -46.34 11.87 -13.57
CA ARG A 36 -46.71 12.64 -12.39
C ARG A 36 -47.76 11.87 -11.58
N GLY A 37 -47.79 12.15 -10.28
CA GLY A 37 -48.92 11.91 -9.37
C GLY A 37 -48.53 10.99 -8.21
N VAL A 38 -48.89 11.22 -6.94
CA VAL A 38 -49.82 12.17 -6.31
C VAL A 38 -49.34 12.37 -4.87
N ALA A 39 -49.52 13.59 -4.35
CA ALA A 39 -49.29 13.97 -2.97
C ALA A 39 -50.51 13.67 -2.09
N GLN A 40 -50.25 13.26 -0.84
CA GLN A 40 -51.06 13.42 0.38
C GLN A 40 -50.11 12.92 1.49
N GLY A 41 -49.64 13.72 2.46
CA GLY A 41 -50.38 14.60 3.34
C GLY A 41 -50.19 14.01 4.75
N LEU A 42 -49.56 14.74 5.67
CA LEU A 42 -49.93 14.83 7.09
C LEU A 42 -48.89 15.65 7.86
N THR A 43 -49.42 16.74 8.39
CA THR A 43 -48.85 17.67 9.35
C THR A 43 -48.70 17.01 10.73
N SER A 44 -47.62 17.30 11.45
CA SER A 44 -47.79 17.70 12.86
C SER A 44 -46.61 18.56 13.31
N VAL A 45 -47.00 19.68 13.89
CA VAL A 45 -46.18 20.72 14.51
C VAL A 45 -45.96 20.33 15.96
N VAL A 46 -44.71 20.33 16.43
CA VAL A 46 -44.42 20.41 17.87
C VAL A 46 -43.56 21.64 18.13
N ARG A 47 -44.22 22.66 18.69
CA ARG A 47 -43.62 23.84 19.34
C ARG A 47 -43.05 23.42 20.68
N ALA A 48 -41.85 23.88 21.01
CA ALA A 48 -41.38 24.01 22.39
C ALA A 48 -40.75 25.39 22.60
N PRO A 49 -40.87 25.99 23.80
CA PRO A 49 -40.87 27.43 23.97
C PRO A 49 -39.50 28.04 24.31
N ALA A 50 -39.33 29.30 23.90
CA ALA A 50 -38.25 30.17 24.30
C ALA A 50 -38.44 30.69 25.74
N ARG A 51 -37.39 30.64 26.56
CA ARG A 51 -37.26 31.43 27.79
C ARG A 51 -36.14 32.46 27.64
N ARG A 52 -36.54 33.74 27.68
CA ARG A 52 -35.67 34.91 27.90
C ARG A 52 -35.55 35.19 29.40
N LEU A 53 -34.33 35.41 29.89
CA LEU A 53 -34.00 36.29 31.01
C LEU A 53 -32.63 36.90 30.68
N ARG A 54 -32.53 38.17 30.25
CA ARG A 54 -32.50 39.43 31.00
C ARG A 54 -31.18 39.71 31.75
N ASN A 55 -30.22 40.18 30.96
CA ASN A 55 -29.36 41.37 31.14
C ASN A 55 -29.29 42.08 32.52
N ARG A 56 -28.07 42.26 33.07
CA ARG A 56 -27.63 43.54 33.69
C ARG A 56 -26.11 43.59 33.96
N ASN A 57 -25.45 44.60 33.35
CA ASN A 57 -24.53 45.63 33.92
C ASN A 57 -23.39 45.21 34.89
N ARG A 58 -22.19 45.82 34.97
CA ARG A 58 -21.51 46.96 34.30
C ARG A 58 -20.09 47.06 34.92
N ARG A 59 -19.12 47.57 34.13
CA ARG A 59 -17.96 48.46 34.44
C ARG A 59 -16.73 47.96 35.22
N GLY A 60 -15.56 48.38 34.70
CA GLY A 60 -14.29 48.55 35.42
C GLY A 60 -13.03 48.32 34.56
N MET A 61 -12.77 49.15 33.54
CA MET A 61 -11.53 49.94 33.30
C MET A 61 -10.16 49.33 33.66
N ALA A 62 -9.34 49.23 32.61
CA ALA A 62 -7.92 49.59 32.47
C ALA A 62 -6.83 48.88 33.32
N SER A 63 -5.93 48.16 32.64
CA SER A 63 -4.51 48.55 32.51
C SER A 63 -3.73 47.60 31.59
N MET A 64 -2.72 48.16 30.92
CA MET A 64 -1.75 47.51 30.04
C MET A 64 -0.97 46.37 30.72
N SER A 65 -0.68 45.28 30.00
CA SER A 65 0.68 44.74 29.85
C SER A 65 0.70 43.48 28.99
N SER A 66 1.61 43.49 28.04
CA SER A 66 1.99 42.41 27.14
C SER A 66 2.47 41.18 27.90
N GLN A 67 1.94 40.00 27.59
CA GLN A 67 2.65 38.74 27.79
C GLN A 67 2.01 37.62 26.95
N LEU A 68 2.89 36.90 26.25
CA LEU A 68 2.64 35.74 25.41
C LEU A 68 1.88 34.65 26.17
N MET A 69 0.78 34.15 25.61
CA MET A 69 0.26 32.82 25.92
C MET A 69 -0.15 32.10 24.64
N GLU A 70 0.36 30.88 24.53
CA GLU A 70 -0.04 29.85 23.58
C GLU A 70 -1.56 29.57 23.64
N PRO A 71 -2.19 29.21 22.51
CA PRO A 71 -3.40 28.42 22.54
C PRO A 71 -3.05 26.93 22.42
N ALA A 72 -3.24 26.21 23.52
CA ALA A 72 -3.42 24.77 23.52
C ALA A 72 -4.63 24.41 22.64
N LEU A 73 -4.38 23.71 21.53
CA LEU A 73 -5.42 23.06 20.74
C LEU A 73 -5.46 21.57 21.10
N SER A 74 -6.32 21.24 22.07
CA SER A 74 -6.84 19.90 22.25
C SER A 74 -7.78 19.55 21.09
N GLY A 75 -7.28 18.79 20.12
CA GLY A 75 -8.08 18.22 19.02
C GLY A 75 -8.10 16.70 19.14
N GLY A 76 -9.21 16.16 19.67
CA GLY A 76 -9.41 14.73 19.85
C GLY A 76 -9.36 13.96 18.52
N THR A 77 -8.39 13.05 18.40
CA THR A 77 -8.32 12.05 17.34
C THR A 77 -9.06 10.78 17.78
N PHE A 78 -10.39 10.85 17.81
CA PHE A 78 -11.23 9.67 17.98
C PHE A 78 -12.03 9.41 16.70
N ASN A 79 -12.05 8.14 16.29
CA ASN A 79 -12.99 7.52 15.33
C ASN A 79 -12.68 7.57 13.81
N GLN A 80 -11.58 6.94 13.36
CA GLN A 80 -11.39 6.61 11.92
C GLN A 80 -11.03 5.14 11.62
N SER A 81 -10.62 4.37 12.63
CA SER A 81 -10.48 2.91 12.51
C SER A 81 -11.82 2.16 12.53
N PHE A 82 -12.89 2.82 12.97
CA PHE A 82 -14.22 2.22 13.16
C PHE A 82 -14.98 1.99 11.85
N GLN A 83 -14.84 2.88 10.85
CA GLN A 83 -15.46 2.71 9.53
C GLN A 83 -14.72 1.69 8.64
N PHE A 84 -13.42 1.50 8.87
CA PHE A 84 -12.60 0.48 8.19
C PHE A 84 -13.05 -0.95 8.55
N GLN A 85 -13.57 -1.15 9.75
CA GLN A 85 -13.98 -2.47 10.24
C GLN A 85 -15.30 -2.94 9.59
N GLN A 86 -16.29 -2.06 9.46
CA GLN A 86 -17.68 -2.43 9.12
C GLN A 86 -17.88 -3.01 7.70
N HIS A 87 -16.99 -2.76 6.74
CA HIS A 87 -17.21 -3.18 5.36
C HIS A 87 -16.59 -4.55 5.01
N LEU A 88 -15.52 -4.97 5.71
CA LEU A 88 -15.01 -6.34 5.63
C LEU A 88 -15.96 -7.34 6.31
N ASP A 89 -16.79 -6.86 7.23
CA ASP A 89 -17.74 -7.63 8.02
C ASP A 89 -18.90 -8.24 7.20
N TRP A 90 -19.31 -7.60 6.10
CA TRP A 90 -20.35 -8.16 5.22
C TRP A 90 -19.84 -9.31 4.34
N LEU A 91 -18.54 -9.33 4.01
CA LEU A 91 -18.00 -10.25 3.00
C LEU A 91 -17.41 -11.53 3.58
N THR A 92 -16.80 -11.48 4.77
CA THR A 92 -16.33 -12.70 5.46
C THR A 92 -17.48 -13.52 6.05
N THR A 93 -18.59 -12.86 6.42
CA THR A 93 -19.83 -13.54 6.83
C THR A 93 -20.44 -14.33 5.66
N THR A 94 -20.25 -13.92 4.41
CA THR A 94 -20.70 -14.67 3.22
C THR A 94 -19.79 -15.87 2.92
N VAL A 95 -18.49 -15.77 3.19
CA VAL A 95 -17.54 -16.91 3.06
C VAL A 95 -17.73 -17.93 4.19
N ALA A 96 -18.09 -17.49 5.40
CA ALA A 96 -18.44 -18.40 6.51
C ALA A 96 -19.89 -18.91 6.45
N GLY A 97 -20.82 -18.13 5.87
CA GLY A 97 -22.25 -18.47 5.76
C GLY A 97 -22.61 -19.34 4.55
N GLY A 98 -21.71 -19.49 3.58
CA GLY A 98 -21.89 -20.37 2.41
C GLY A 98 -21.79 -21.88 2.71
N LEU A 99 -21.43 -22.27 3.93
CA LEU A 99 -21.32 -23.66 4.38
C LEU A 99 -22.56 -24.15 5.17
N GLY A 100 -23.60 -23.33 5.32
CA GLY A 100 -24.72 -23.59 6.23
C GLY A 100 -26.07 -23.99 5.62
N ARG A 101 -26.23 -24.02 4.29
CA ARG A 101 -27.52 -24.38 3.68
C ARG A 101 -27.34 -25.15 2.37
N LEU A 102 -27.41 -26.48 2.47
CA LEU A 102 -28.13 -27.39 1.58
C LEU A 102 -27.90 -28.83 2.07
N VAL A 103 -28.62 -29.21 3.13
CA VAL A 103 -28.90 -30.62 3.41
C VAL A 103 -30.37 -30.82 3.07
N THR A 104 -30.64 -31.21 1.82
CA THR A 104 -31.71 -32.14 1.46
C THR A 104 -31.36 -32.76 0.11
N GLY A 105 -30.90 -34.01 0.18
CA GLY A 105 -31.05 -35.07 -0.82
C GLY A 105 -30.76 -34.76 -2.29
N GLN A 106 -29.58 -35.17 -2.77
CA GLN A 106 -29.54 -36.05 -3.93
C GLN A 106 -28.19 -36.78 -3.99
N GLN A 107 -28.29 -38.11 -3.89
CA GLN A 107 -27.24 -39.08 -4.05
C GLN A 107 -26.94 -39.23 -5.55
N GLN A 108 -25.77 -38.80 -6.00
CA GLN A 108 -25.22 -39.30 -7.26
C GLN A 108 -23.69 -39.35 -7.21
N GLN A 109 -23.18 -40.55 -7.41
CA GLN A 109 -21.77 -40.93 -7.51
C GLN A 109 -21.10 -40.20 -8.68
N ASN A 110 -19.91 -39.64 -8.48
CA ASN A 110 -18.67 -40.18 -9.07
C ASN A 110 -17.44 -39.27 -8.90
N SER A 111 -16.29 -39.97 -8.84
CA SER A 111 -14.94 -39.55 -9.23
C SER A 111 -14.25 -38.46 -8.40
N GLY A 112 -13.57 -38.91 -7.34
CA GLY A 112 -12.11 -38.91 -7.28
C GLY A 112 -11.35 -37.65 -7.67
N LEU A 113 -11.11 -36.77 -6.70
CA LEU A 113 -9.83 -36.06 -6.56
C LEU A 113 -9.46 -36.13 -5.08
N SER A 114 -8.59 -37.08 -4.75
CA SER A 114 -7.94 -37.13 -3.44
C SER A 114 -7.04 -35.91 -3.30
N MET A 115 -7.50 -34.88 -2.59
CA MET A 115 -6.60 -33.87 -2.04
C MET A 115 -5.58 -34.62 -1.18
N SER A 116 -4.31 -34.57 -1.58
CA SER A 116 -3.22 -35.24 -0.90
C SER A 116 -3.09 -34.73 0.53
N ALA A 117 -2.61 -35.58 1.43
CA ALA A 117 -2.38 -35.24 2.83
C ALA A 117 -1.41 -34.05 3.02
N GLU A 118 -0.68 -33.64 1.98
CA GLU A 118 0.17 -32.44 1.98
C GLU A 118 -0.63 -31.13 2.07
N GLU A 119 -1.82 -31.02 1.46
CA GLU A 119 -2.63 -29.81 1.56
C GLU A 119 -3.26 -29.63 2.95
N ARG A 120 -3.50 -30.73 3.69
CA ARG A 120 -3.95 -30.68 5.09
C ARG A 120 -2.80 -30.42 6.07
N GLY A 121 -1.56 -30.74 5.69
CA GLY A 121 -0.35 -30.46 6.49
C GLY A 121 0.15 -29.01 6.42
N MET A 122 -0.31 -28.23 5.43
CA MET A 122 0.15 -26.85 5.17
C MET A 122 -0.48 -25.76 6.07
N SER A 123 -1.26 -26.15 7.08
CA SER A 123 -1.95 -25.20 7.97
C SER A 123 -1.13 -24.74 9.19
N ARG A 124 0.10 -25.23 9.39
CA ARG A 124 0.90 -24.88 10.59
C ARG A 124 2.39 -24.58 10.37
N ARG A 125 2.93 -24.73 9.15
CA ARG A 125 4.31 -24.29 8.89
C ARG A 125 4.32 -22.77 8.79
N GLU A 126 4.91 -22.12 9.78
CA GLU A 126 5.27 -20.71 9.73
C GLU A 126 6.10 -20.51 8.46
N PHE A 127 5.65 -19.60 7.60
CA PHE A 127 6.36 -19.32 6.36
C PHE A 127 7.63 -18.56 6.72
N ASN A 128 8.78 -19.18 6.44
CA ASN A 128 10.07 -18.55 6.67
C ASN A 128 10.40 -17.68 5.47
N PHE A 129 10.44 -16.37 5.70
CA PHE A 129 11.00 -15.44 4.74
C PHE A 129 12.50 -15.67 4.62
N PRO A 130 13.08 -15.64 3.41
CA PRO A 130 14.52 -15.81 3.24
C PRO A 130 15.28 -14.68 3.92
N GLU A 131 16.47 -14.97 4.46
CA GLU A 131 17.31 -13.95 5.10
C GLU A 131 17.83 -12.91 4.11
N GLN A 132 17.94 -13.28 2.83
CA GLN A 132 18.34 -12.42 1.74
C GLN A 132 17.36 -12.51 0.57
N LEU A 133 17.13 -11.38 -0.08
CA LEU A 133 16.31 -11.25 -1.27
C LEU A 133 17.17 -10.61 -2.36
N CYS A 134 17.53 -11.37 -3.39
CA CYS A 134 18.28 -10.88 -4.53
C CYS A 134 17.37 -10.63 -5.72
N VAL A 135 17.33 -9.37 -6.19
CA VAL A 135 16.51 -8.93 -7.33
C VAL A 135 17.38 -8.06 -8.23
N ASP A 136 17.42 -8.40 -9.52
CA ASP A 136 18.13 -7.68 -10.59
C ASP A 136 19.60 -7.37 -10.25
N GLY A 137 20.31 -8.36 -9.73
CA GLY A 137 21.74 -8.25 -9.39
C GLY A 137 22.05 -7.47 -8.10
N SER A 138 21.03 -7.02 -7.36
CA SER A 138 21.20 -6.43 -6.02
C SER A 138 20.59 -7.35 -4.96
N CYS A 139 21.29 -7.54 -3.84
CA CYS A 139 20.80 -8.34 -2.71
C CYS A 139 20.44 -7.43 -1.55
N GLN A 140 19.28 -7.71 -0.95
CA GLN A 140 18.76 -7.00 0.21
C GLN A 140 18.65 -7.97 1.37
N GLU A 141 18.90 -7.48 2.58
CA GLU A 141 18.81 -8.29 3.79
C GLU A 141 17.49 -8.11 4.50
N LEU A 142 17.02 -9.19 5.14
CA LEU A 142 15.84 -9.18 5.96
C LEU A 142 16.04 -8.21 7.15
N ALA A 143 15.27 -7.12 7.13
CA ALA A 143 15.25 -6.12 8.17
C ALA A 143 14.30 -6.49 9.31
N ALA A 144 13.10 -6.97 8.96
CA ALA A 144 12.10 -7.40 9.94
C ALA A 144 11.03 -8.28 9.30
N THR A 145 10.38 -9.09 10.12
CA THR A 145 9.12 -9.77 9.79
C THR A 145 7.99 -9.26 10.68
N GLY A 146 6.76 -9.37 10.19
CA GLY A 146 5.57 -9.05 10.95
C GLY A 146 4.34 -9.63 10.28
N HIS A 147 3.17 -9.27 10.81
CA HIS A 147 1.91 -9.73 10.25
C HIS A 147 0.83 -8.67 10.42
N ARG A 148 -0.22 -8.78 9.60
CA ARG A 148 -1.46 -8.02 9.76
C ARG A 148 -2.54 -8.94 10.27
N THR A 149 -3.13 -8.59 11.41
CA THR A 149 -4.37 -9.20 11.88
C THR A 149 -5.59 -8.37 11.50
N TRP A 150 -6.71 -9.07 11.36
CA TRP A 150 -8.05 -8.52 11.35
C TRP A 150 -8.69 -8.72 12.72
N GLY A 151 -9.55 -7.78 13.11
CA GLY A 151 -10.22 -7.75 14.42
C GLY A 151 -9.52 -6.81 15.41
N SER A 152 -10.31 -5.97 16.10
CA SER A 152 -9.83 -5.13 17.20
C SER A 152 -10.64 -5.39 18.45
N TRP A 153 -10.03 -5.27 19.64
CA TRP A 153 -10.82 -5.26 20.87
C TRP A 153 -11.85 -4.10 20.87
N LYS A 154 -11.55 -3.00 20.16
CA LYS A 154 -12.40 -1.80 20.09
C LYS A 154 -13.70 -1.97 19.30
N ASP A 155 -13.85 -3.03 18.52
CA ASP A 155 -15.04 -3.29 17.68
C ASP A 155 -15.83 -4.53 18.13
N GLY A 156 -15.50 -5.10 19.30
CA GLY A 156 -16.17 -6.30 19.84
C GLY A 156 -15.73 -7.62 19.20
N ARG A 157 -14.80 -7.60 18.23
CA ARG A 157 -14.29 -8.80 17.53
C ARG A 157 -12.88 -9.19 17.96
N GLY A 158 -12.36 -8.59 19.03
CA GLY A 158 -10.99 -8.80 19.52
C GLY A 158 -10.63 -10.23 19.92
N LEU A 159 -11.62 -11.11 20.08
CA LEU A 159 -11.42 -12.55 20.29
C LEU A 159 -11.01 -13.30 19.02
N LEU A 160 -11.30 -12.74 17.83
CA LEU A 160 -10.98 -13.33 16.53
C LEU A 160 -9.82 -12.54 15.89
N GLN A 161 -8.61 -12.68 16.44
CA GLN A 161 -7.38 -12.12 15.83
C GLN A 161 -6.97 -12.93 14.60
N ILE A 162 -7.68 -12.76 13.49
CA ILE A 162 -7.44 -13.52 12.27
C ILE A 162 -6.26 -12.92 11.52
N LYS A 163 -5.21 -13.70 11.30
CA LYS A 163 -3.99 -13.27 10.61
C LYS A 163 -4.23 -13.18 9.09
N ILE A 164 -4.39 -11.98 8.53
CA ILE A 164 -4.69 -11.76 7.11
C ILE A 164 -3.48 -12.13 6.23
N TYR A 165 -2.31 -11.62 6.59
CA TYR A 165 -1.07 -11.83 5.86
C TYR A 165 0.14 -11.72 6.79
N ASP A 166 1.23 -12.35 6.35
CA ASP A 166 2.58 -12.15 6.85
C ASP A 166 3.33 -11.18 5.95
N PHE A 167 4.32 -10.49 6.50
CA PHE A 167 5.20 -9.66 5.70
C PHE A 167 6.65 -9.70 6.16
N ALA A 168 7.55 -9.39 5.24
CA ALA A 168 8.96 -9.17 5.48
C ALA A 168 9.41 -7.88 4.79
N LEU A 169 10.21 -7.09 5.50
CA LEU A 169 10.86 -5.90 4.97
C LEU A 169 12.34 -6.20 4.75
N TYR A 170 12.85 -5.80 3.58
CA TYR A 170 14.22 -5.97 3.17
C TYR A 170 14.88 -4.63 2.88
N VAL A 171 16.19 -4.54 3.12
CA VAL A 171 16.98 -3.34 2.88
C VAL A 171 18.31 -3.66 2.20
N ASP A 172 18.69 -2.87 1.21
CA ASP A 172 20.02 -2.91 0.60
C ASP A 172 21.04 -2.25 1.54
N LYS A 173 22.01 -3.04 2.04
CA LYS A 173 23.01 -2.57 3.00
C LYS A 173 23.86 -1.43 2.48
N ASP A 174 24.34 -1.57 1.25
CA ASP A 174 25.32 -0.66 0.70
C ASP A 174 24.69 0.67 0.30
N LYS A 175 23.46 0.61 -0.22
CA LYS A 175 22.64 1.81 -0.46
C LYS A 175 22.27 2.48 0.86
N ALA A 176 21.82 1.74 1.87
CA ALA A 176 21.50 2.31 3.19
C ALA A 176 22.70 3.05 3.80
N ARG A 177 23.90 2.46 3.77
CA ARG A 177 25.13 3.07 4.32
C ARG A 177 25.51 4.39 3.65
N ARG A 178 25.34 4.48 2.33
CA ARG A 178 25.70 5.65 1.51
C ARG A 178 24.57 6.67 1.37
N SER A 179 23.38 6.35 1.85
CA SER A 179 22.21 7.22 1.73
C SER A 179 22.28 8.47 2.61
N GLU A 180 21.41 9.43 2.34
CA GLU A 180 21.19 10.59 3.22
C GLU A 180 20.77 10.18 4.64
N VAL A 181 19.99 9.10 4.77
CA VAL A 181 19.65 8.54 6.09
C VAL A 181 20.91 8.02 6.79
N GLY A 182 21.75 7.32 6.04
CA GLY A 182 23.02 6.79 6.53
C GLY A 182 23.92 7.90 7.05
N SER A 183 24.12 8.98 6.29
CA SER A 183 24.95 10.12 6.72
C SER A 183 24.37 10.85 7.93
N LYS A 184 23.04 11.03 7.97
CA LYS A 184 22.35 11.79 9.01
C LYS A 184 22.27 11.08 10.37
N PHE A 185 22.11 9.77 10.39
CA PHE A 185 21.76 9.03 11.63
C PHE A 185 22.84 8.05 12.11
N ARG A 186 23.90 7.78 11.33
CA ARG A 186 24.98 6.83 11.67
C ARG A 186 25.63 7.06 13.04
N HIS A 187 25.77 8.32 13.46
CA HIS A 187 26.45 8.69 14.71
C HIS A 187 25.52 8.86 15.90
N ARG A 188 24.21 8.63 15.72
CA ARG A 188 23.25 8.67 16.82
C ARG A 188 23.08 7.26 17.38
N GLU A 189 22.89 7.14 18.69
CA GLU A 189 22.55 5.87 19.31
C GLU A 189 21.14 5.44 18.96
N PHE A 190 20.90 4.13 18.78
CA PHE A 190 19.56 3.64 18.43
C PHE A 190 18.53 3.93 19.53
N SER A 191 18.94 4.01 20.81
CA SER A 191 18.05 4.38 21.92
C SER A 191 17.32 5.70 21.67
N ASP A 192 18.00 6.66 21.03
CA ASP A 192 17.47 7.99 20.73
C ASP A 192 16.63 7.99 19.45
N LEU A 193 16.83 6.99 18.58
CA LEU A 193 16.15 6.84 17.29
C LEU A 193 14.91 5.93 17.37
N ARG A 194 14.82 5.09 18.40
CA ARG A 194 13.84 4.01 18.53
C ARG A 194 12.40 4.45 18.26
N ASP A 195 12.05 5.64 18.74
CA ASP A 195 10.73 6.26 18.61
C ASP A 195 10.81 7.64 17.90
N ASP A 196 11.95 7.96 17.26
CA ASP A 196 12.20 9.23 16.57
C ASP A 196 11.43 9.28 15.23
N ARG A 197 10.47 10.19 15.16
CA ARG A 197 9.63 10.38 13.96
C ARG A 197 10.43 10.82 12.74
N GLN A 198 11.47 11.63 12.91
CA GLN A 198 12.30 12.09 11.81
C GLN A 198 13.09 10.93 11.20
N TYR A 199 13.63 10.05 12.04
CA TYR A 199 14.35 8.85 11.59
C TYR A 199 13.48 7.96 10.68
N TYR A 200 12.30 7.57 11.14
CA TYR A 200 11.42 6.71 10.36
C TYR A 200 10.82 7.43 9.13
N ASN A 201 10.55 8.73 9.22
CA ASN A 201 10.11 9.52 8.07
C ASN A 201 11.19 9.57 6.98
N SER A 202 12.45 9.77 7.36
CA SER A 202 13.56 9.72 6.42
C SER A 202 13.71 8.32 5.80
N LEU A 203 13.68 7.25 6.60
CA LEU A 203 13.75 5.87 6.10
C LEU A 203 12.66 5.54 5.06
N ARG A 204 11.38 5.80 5.41
CA ARG A 204 10.26 5.45 4.53
C ARG A 204 10.24 6.27 3.24
N SER A 205 10.90 7.41 3.17
CA SER A 205 10.85 8.32 2.02
C SER A 205 12.16 8.42 1.23
N ALA A 206 13.26 7.85 1.72
CA ALA A 206 14.59 7.94 1.09
C ALA A 206 14.65 7.27 -0.30
N PRO A 207 14.67 8.02 -1.41
CA PRO A 207 14.66 7.43 -2.75
C PRO A 207 15.97 6.68 -3.09
N ASP A 208 17.04 6.97 -2.35
CA ASP A 208 18.38 6.42 -2.50
C ASP A 208 18.62 5.12 -1.70
N ILE A 209 17.62 4.65 -0.93
CA ILE A 209 17.65 3.37 -0.23
C ILE A 209 16.74 2.37 -0.92
N ASN A 210 17.33 1.36 -1.55
CA ASN A 210 16.55 0.24 -2.08
C ASN A 210 15.97 -0.58 -0.91
N MET A 211 14.64 -0.75 -0.93
CA MET A 211 13.91 -1.59 0.01
C MET A 211 12.89 -2.45 -0.74
N SER A 212 12.63 -3.64 -0.21
CA SER A 212 11.54 -4.49 -0.69
C SER A 212 10.63 -4.91 0.45
N LEU A 213 9.37 -5.09 0.13
CA LEU A 213 8.33 -5.59 1.01
C LEU A 213 7.75 -6.84 0.36
N LEU A 214 7.88 -7.98 1.04
CA LEU A 214 7.18 -9.20 0.70
C LEU A 214 5.92 -9.31 1.57
N VAL A 215 4.78 -9.56 0.96
CA VAL A 215 3.50 -9.80 1.64
C VAL A 215 2.98 -11.15 1.23
N ARG A 216 2.80 -12.07 2.17
CA ARG A 216 2.26 -13.41 1.93
C ARG A 216 0.86 -13.55 2.48
N THR A 217 -0.10 -13.87 1.63
CA THR A 217 -1.49 -14.07 2.04
C THR A 217 -1.63 -15.33 2.91
N ASN A 218 -2.38 -15.24 4.01
CA ASN A 218 -2.66 -16.39 4.88
C ASN A 218 -4.06 -16.99 4.64
N HIS A 219 -4.87 -16.32 3.83
CA HIS A 219 -6.21 -16.72 3.43
C HIS A 219 -6.43 -16.49 1.93
N VAL A 220 -7.50 -17.07 1.40
CA VAL A 220 -8.04 -16.65 0.09
C VAL A 220 -8.65 -15.27 0.27
N LEU A 221 -8.26 -14.31 -0.57
CA LEU A 221 -8.65 -12.91 -0.42
C LEU A 221 -9.37 -12.38 -1.66
N PRO A 222 -10.54 -11.74 -1.51
CA PRO A 222 -11.28 -11.18 -2.64
C PRO A 222 -10.54 -9.96 -3.23
N ILE A 223 -10.19 -10.04 -4.52
CA ILE A 223 -9.40 -9.05 -5.27
C ILE A 223 -10.02 -7.65 -5.16
N GLY A 224 -11.31 -7.53 -5.46
CA GLY A 224 -12.00 -6.23 -5.46
C GLY A 224 -12.03 -5.57 -4.08
N VAL A 225 -12.05 -6.36 -3.01
CA VAL A 225 -12.00 -5.83 -1.64
C VAL A 225 -10.60 -5.34 -1.31
N MET A 226 -9.58 -6.14 -1.63
CA MET A 226 -8.19 -5.72 -1.43
C MET A 226 -7.89 -4.45 -2.21
N ALA A 227 -8.25 -4.37 -3.48
CA ALA A 227 -8.00 -3.20 -4.32
C ALA A 227 -8.61 -1.93 -3.73
N ARG A 228 -9.90 -1.96 -3.34
CA ARG A 228 -10.57 -0.80 -2.71
C ARG A 228 -9.90 -0.39 -1.40
N GLU A 229 -9.47 -1.36 -0.61
CA GLU A 229 -8.89 -1.10 0.69
C GLU A 229 -7.46 -0.54 0.58
N TYR A 230 -6.64 -1.11 -0.30
CA TYR A 230 -5.33 -0.57 -0.63
C TYR A 230 -5.44 0.82 -1.22
N GLU A 231 -6.38 1.07 -2.13
CA GLU A 231 -6.62 2.41 -2.67
C GLU A 231 -6.92 3.41 -1.54
N ARG A 232 -7.93 3.12 -0.71
CA ARG A 232 -8.35 4.00 0.39
C ARG A 232 -7.20 4.30 1.34
N ILE A 233 -6.43 3.28 1.70
CA ILE A 233 -5.28 3.40 2.60
C ILE A 233 -4.16 4.21 1.96
N LEU A 234 -3.75 3.85 0.74
CA LEU A 234 -2.60 4.47 0.07
C LEU A 234 -2.88 5.93 -0.27
N ARG A 235 -4.08 6.30 -0.71
CA ARG A 235 -4.45 7.72 -0.92
C ARG A 235 -4.21 8.57 0.33
N LYS A 236 -4.61 8.06 1.50
CA LYS A 236 -4.37 8.75 2.78
C LYS A 236 -2.87 8.86 3.08
N ARG A 237 -2.12 7.78 2.85
CA ARG A 237 -0.69 7.72 3.12
C ARG A 237 0.10 8.63 2.19
N ILE A 238 -0.29 8.76 0.93
CA ILE A 238 0.31 9.70 -0.03
C ILE A 238 0.24 11.14 0.52
N THR A 239 -0.90 11.55 1.06
CA THR A 239 -1.00 12.88 1.70
C THR A 239 -0.09 13.02 2.92
N LEU A 240 0.06 11.97 3.74
CA LEU A 240 0.94 12.00 4.92
C LEU A 240 2.43 12.07 4.55
N VAL A 241 2.81 11.57 3.38
CA VAL A 241 4.18 11.67 2.87
C VAL A 241 4.40 12.92 2.01
N GLY A 242 3.43 13.83 1.95
CA GLY A 242 3.52 15.11 1.24
C GLY A 242 3.19 15.06 -0.27
N GLY A 243 2.58 13.97 -0.75
CA GLY A 243 2.14 13.83 -2.12
C GLY A 243 0.66 14.18 -2.36
N ASP A 244 0.25 14.14 -3.63
CA ASP A 244 -1.14 14.33 -4.04
C ASP A 244 -1.97 13.04 -3.86
N ARG A 245 -3.07 13.12 -3.12
CA ARG A 245 -4.01 11.99 -2.93
C ARG A 245 -4.59 11.44 -4.25
N HIS A 246 -4.51 12.20 -5.33
CA HIS A 246 -4.98 11.86 -6.67
C HIS A 246 -3.83 11.54 -7.64
N ASP A 247 -2.63 11.23 -7.12
CA ASP A 247 -1.49 10.78 -7.92
C ASP A 247 -1.92 9.71 -8.96
N PRO A 248 -1.75 9.98 -10.27
CA PRO A 248 -2.16 9.05 -11.32
C PRO A 248 -1.41 7.72 -11.26
N ASP A 249 -0.18 7.71 -10.75
CA ASP A 249 0.63 6.50 -10.62
C ASP A 249 0.05 5.54 -9.56
N LEU A 250 -0.71 6.04 -8.59
CA LEU A 250 -1.45 5.17 -7.69
C LEU A 250 -2.52 4.38 -8.47
N ASN A 251 -3.23 5.03 -9.38
CA ASN A 251 -4.26 4.33 -10.17
C ASN A 251 -3.61 3.29 -11.10
N THR A 252 -2.50 3.64 -11.74
CA THR A 252 -1.71 2.71 -12.56
C THR A 252 -1.24 1.49 -11.74
N MET A 253 -0.75 1.73 -10.52
CA MET A 253 -0.33 0.66 -9.62
C MET A 253 -1.50 -0.23 -9.20
N LEU A 254 -2.66 0.34 -8.87
CA LEU A 254 -3.85 -0.42 -8.51
C LEU A 254 -4.38 -1.24 -9.68
N ASP A 255 -4.20 -0.76 -10.91
CA ASP A 255 -4.59 -1.45 -12.13
C ASP A 255 -3.84 -2.77 -12.31
N TYR A 256 -2.59 -2.88 -11.84
CA TYR A 256 -1.83 -4.14 -11.82
C TYR A 256 -2.52 -5.25 -11.02
N PHE A 257 -3.33 -4.87 -10.03
CA PHE A 257 -4.04 -5.80 -9.16
C PHE A 257 -5.49 -6.05 -9.58
N LYS A 258 -5.93 -5.53 -10.73
CA LYS A 258 -7.21 -5.90 -11.33
C LYS A 258 -7.21 -7.38 -11.71
N GLU A 259 -8.36 -8.02 -11.60
CA GLU A 259 -8.51 -9.45 -11.88
C GLU A 259 -8.05 -9.84 -13.30
N SER A 260 -8.27 -8.97 -14.29
CA SER A 260 -7.82 -9.19 -15.67
C SER A 260 -6.31 -9.20 -15.85
N ASN A 261 -5.58 -8.55 -14.93
CA ASN A 261 -4.14 -8.31 -15.04
C ASN A 261 -3.34 -9.21 -14.10
N LEU A 262 -4.00 -9.86 -13.14
CA LEU A 262 -3.34 -10.82 -12.27
C LEU A 262 -3.07 -12.13 -13.02
N PRO A 263 -1.90 -12.76 -12.78
CA PRO A 263 -1.59 -14.07 -13.34
C PRO A 263 -2.55 -15.16 -12.87
N GLU A 264 -2.84 -16.13 -13.73
CA GLU A 264 -3.84 -17.17 -13.42
C GLU A 264 -3.41 -18.06 -12.25
N HIS A 265 -2.10 -18.32 -12.12
CA HIS A 265 -1.55 -19.11 -11.03
C HIS A 265 -1.68 -18.44 -9.64
N VAL A 266 -1.89 -17.12 -9.60
CA VAL A 266 -2.11 -16.33 -8.37
C VAL A 266 -3.57 -16.41 -7.92
N LYS A 267 -4.50 -16.74 -8.83
CA LYS A 267 -5.93 -16.79 -8.56
C LYS A 267 -6.32 -18.14 -7.94
N TRP A 268 -7.30 -18.11 -7.06
CA TRP A 268 -7.98 -19.30 -6.55
C TRP A 268 -9.23 -19.64 -7.37
N GLY A 269 -9.84 -18.62 -7.96
CA GLY A 269 -11.03 -18.66 -8.79
C GLY A 269 -11.45 -17.23 -9.13
N PRO A 270 -12.64 -17.03 -9.73
CA PRO A 270 -13.13 -15.70 -10.07
C PRO A 270 -13.13 -14.76 -8.85
N GLY A 271 -12.51 -13.59 -9.02
CA GLY A 271 -12.48 -12.51 -8.05
C GLY A 271 -11.63 -12.74 -6.80
N SER A 272 -10.79 -13.79 -6.71
CA SER A 272 -10.04 -14.11 -5.49
C SER A 272 -8.58 -14.52 -5.71
N VAL A 273 -7.70 -14.01 -4.84
CA VAL A 273 -6.29 -14.41 -4.74
C VAL A 273 -6.14 -15.63 -3.85
N ARG A 274 -5.26 -16.55 -4.26
CA ARG A 274 -4.94 -17.79 -3.55
C ARG A 274 -4.25 -17.51 -2.20
N LYS A 275 -4.50 -18.40 -1.23
CA LYS A 275 -3.71 -18.46 0.00
C LYS A 275 -2.25 -18.79 -0.33
N GLY A 276 -1.31 -18.10 0.32
CA GLY A 276 0.12 -18.31 0.13
C GLY A 276 0.73 -17.53 -1.03
N THR A 277 -0.07 -16.80 -1.81
CA THR A 277 0.44 -15.84 -2.81
C THR A 277 1.37 -14.85 -2.12
N VAL A 278 2.52 -14.62 -2.74
CA VAL A 278 3.50 -13.61 -2.30
C VAL A 278 3.41 -12.41 -3.23
N LEU A 279 3.12 -11.23 -2.68
CA LEU A 279 3.26 -9.97 -3.39
C LEU A 279 4.58 -9.34 -2.99
N THR A 280 5.39 -8.97 -3.97
CA THR A 280 6.67 -8.28 -3.74
C THR A 280 6.54 -6.86 -4.25
N PHE A 281 6.76 -5.89 -3.37
CA PHE A 281 6.86 -4.49 -3.73
C PHE A 281 8.29 -4.03 -3.53
N ARG A 282 8.88 -3.40 -4.53
CA ARG A 282 10.28 -2.96 -4.47
C ARG A 282 10.37 -1.48 -4.81
N ARG A 283 11.09 -0.73 -3.97
CA ARG A 283 11.53 0.61 -4.33
C ARG A 283 12.61 0.51 -5.41
N THR A 284 12.38 1.15 -6.54
CA THR A 284 13.33 1.13 -7.65
C THR A 284 14.38 2.23 -7.49
N GLY A 285 15.48 2.15 -8.24
CA GLY A 285 16.63 3.05 -8.07
C GLY A 285 16.34 4.53 -8.33
N CYS A 286 15.21 4.86 -8.96
CA CYS A 286 14.72 6.23 -9.16
C CYS A 286 13.70 6.66 -8.09
N GLY A 287 13.48 5.80 -7.08
CA GLY A 287 12.47 5.96 -6.03
C GLY A 287 11.06 5.52 -6.41
N GLY A 288 10.86 4.93 -7.60
CA GLY A 288 9.58 4.37 -8.03
C GLY A 288 9.19 3.09 -7.28
N LEU A 289 8.09 2.47 -7.69
CA LEU A 289 7.55 1.26 -7.08
C LEU A 289 7.28 0.18 -8.13
N ALA A 290 8.06 -0.90 -8.07
CA ALA A 290 7.82 -2.12 -8.85
C ALA A 290 6.99 -3.13 -8.04
N ALA A 291 6.13 -3.88 -8.70
CA ALA A 291 5.29 -4.91 -8.11
C ALA A 291 5.44 -6.25 -8.84
N LYS A 292 5.54 -7.34 -8.07
CA LYS A 292 5.50 -8.73 -8.55
C LYS A 292 4.45 -9.53 -7.79
N ALA A 293 3.84 -10.50 -8.45
CA ALA A 293 3.07 -11.55 -7.80
C ALA A 293 3.78 -12.90 -8.00
N ASN A 294 4.17 -13.53 -6.90
CA ASN A 294 5.10 -14.64 -6.85
C ASN A 294 6.41 -14.29 -7.59
N HIS A 295 6.61 -14.86 -8.78
CA HIS A 295 7.78 -14.65 -9.62
C HIS A 295 7.46 -13.83 -10.89
N GLU A 296 6.22 -13.39 -11.08
CA GLU A 296 5.77 -12.68 -12.27
C GLU A 296 5.70 -11.17 -12.02
N ASP A 297 6.30 -10.41 -12.93
CA ASP A 297 6.29 -8.95 -12.91
C ASP A 297 4.91 -8.41 -13.28
N LEU A 298 4.35 -7.58 -12.41
CA LEU A 298 3.07 -6.92 -12.69
C LEU A 298 3.26 -5.53 -13.33
N GLY A 299 4.36 -4.85 -12.99
CA GLY A 299 4.71 -3.55 -13.53
C GLY A 299 5.47 -2.66 -12.55
N GLU A 300 5.75 -1.43 -12.98
CA GLU A 300 6.45 -0.41 -12.21
C GLU A 300 5.81 0.96 -12.46
N VAL A 301 5.67 1.74 -11.38
CA VAL A 301 5.26 3.14 -11.46
C VAL A 301 6.38 4.08 -10.98
N PRO A 302 6.67 5.17 -11.70
CA PRO A 302 7.78 6.06 -11.38
C PRO A 302 7.46 7.12 -10.31
N SER A 303 6.55 6.84 -9.36
CA SER A 303 6.18 7.78 -8.28
C SER A 303 6.87 7.46 -6.95
N GLN A 304 7.70 8.42 -6.50
CA GLN A 304 8.32 8.39 -5.18
C GLN A 304 7.31 8.48 -4.05
N GLN A 305 6.21 9.22 -4.27
CA GLN A 305 5.17 9.40 -3.27
C GLN A 305 4.35 8.12 -3.09
N VAL A 306 4.06 7.39 -4.18
CA VAL A 306 3.41 6.07 -4.11
C VAL A 306 4.30 5.07 -3.39
N ALA A 307 5.59 5.01 -3.73
CA ALA A 307 6.54 4.16 -3.03
C ALA A 307 6.60 4.50 -1.53
N ALA A 308 6.81 5.78 -1.19
CA ALA A 308 6.90 6.24 0.19
C ALA A 308 5.61 5.96 0.98
N ALA A 309 4.43 6.12 0.37
CA ALA A 309 3.14 5.83 0.98
C ALA A 309 2.96 4.35 1.31
N LEU A 310 3.45 3.45 0.45
CA LEU A 310 3.46 2.01 0.73
C LEU A 310 4.34 1.71 1.95
N PHE A 311 5.59 2.21 1.97
CA PHE A 311 6.50 1.97 3.09
C PHE A 311 6.05 2.69 4.39
N ASP A 312 5.30 3.79 4.30
CA ASP A 312 4.66 4.45 5.45
C ASP A 312 3.66 3.52 6.17
N LEU A 313 3.08 2.53 5.48
CA LEU A 313 2.24 1.54 6.15
C LEU A 313 3.00 0.68 7.15
N TYR A 314 4.30 0.50 6.97
CA TYR A 314 5.11 -0.42 7.77
C TYR A 314 6.07 0.33 8.69
N LEU A 315 6.55 1.50 8.28
CA LEU A 315 7.53 2.30 9.00
C LEU A 315 6.96 3.62 9.54
N GLY A 316 5.78 4.05 9.09
CA GLY A 316 5.18 5.34 9.46
C GLY A 316 4.71 5.43 10.90
N ASP A 317 4.00 6.52 11.24
CA ASP A 317 3.53 6.79 12.61
C ASP A 317 2.54 5.74 13.13
N ASN A 318 1.73 5.18 12.22
CA ASN A 318 0.74 4.14 12.51
C ASN A 318 1.06 2.88 11.68
N PRO A 319 2.10 2.10 12.03
CA PRO A 319 2.53 0.95 11.25
C PRO A 319 1.55 -0.22 11.40
N VAL A 320 1.55 -1.12 10.43
CA VAL A 320 0.82 -2.40 10.48
C VAL A 320 1.20 -3.22 11.72
N HIS A 321 2.49 -3.19 12.10
CA HIS A 321 3.00 -3.95 13.24
C HIS A 321 4.14 -3.19 13.94
N HIS A 322 3.85 -2.60 15.12
CA HIS A 322 4.79 -1.72 15.84
C HIS A 322 6.13 -2.38 16.20
N LYS A 323 6.12 -3.66 16.62
CA LYS A 323 7.36 -4.38 16.92
C LYS A 323 8.22 -4.57 15.67
N ALA A 324 7.59 -4.82 14.51
CA ALA A 324 8.32 -5.01 13.26
C ALA A 324 8.96 -3.69 12.78
N LYS A 325 8.26 -2.56 12.93
CA LYS A 325 8.82 -1.21 12.71
C LYS A 325 10.10 -1.00 13.53
N ARG A 326 10.06 -1.30 14.83
CA ARG A 326 11.22 -1.13 15.73
C ARG A 326 12.39 -2.02 15.35
N VAL A 327 12.13 -3.30 15.07
CA VAL A 327 13.16 -4.25 14.63
C VAL A 327 13.77 -3.81 13.30
N ALA A 328 12.96 -3.36 12.34
CA ALA A 328 13.45 -2.82 11.07
C ALA A 328 14.32 -1.58 11.28
N GLY A 329 13.86 -0.63 12.10
CA GLY A 329 14.63 0.57 12.44
C GLY A 329 15.97 0.22 13.07
N GLN A 330 15.99 -0.71 14.03
CA GLN A 330 17.22 -1.16 14.66
C GLN A 330 18.16 -1.80 13.65
N LYS A 331 17.65 -2.71 12.81
CA LYS A 331 18.48 -3.41 11.82
C LYS A 331 19.07 -2.46 10.79
N VAL A 332 18.30 -1.47 10.32
CA VAL A 332 18.83 -0.45 9.40
C VAL A 332 19.87 0.43 10.11
N HIS A 333 19.64 0.79 11.37
CA HIS A 333 20.62 1.53 12.17
C HIS A 333 21.94 0.76 12.32
N GLU A 334 21.89 -0.52 12.69
CA GLU A 334 23.07 -1.40 12.74
C GLU A 334 23.82 -1.43 11.41
N ILE A 335 23.10 -1.52 10.28
CA ILE A 335 23.70 -1.52 8.94
C ILE A 335 24.44 -0.21 8.65
N ILE A 336 23.84 0.94 8.96
CA ILE A 336 24.43 2.25 8.68
C ILE A 336 25.55 2.58 9.67
N SER A 337 25.49 2.13 10.92
CA SER A 337 26.53 2.34 11.92
C SER A 337 27.74 1.45 11.68
N ASN A 338 27.53 0.19 11.28
CA ASN A 338 28.58 -0.78 10.95
C ASN A 338 29.11 -0.62 9.52
N ALA A 339 29.25 0.61 8.98
CA ALA A 339 29.99 0.70 7.72
C ALA A 339 31.46 0.46 8.04
N GLU A 340 31.96 -0.67 7.54
CA GLU A 340 33.39 -0.90 7.44
C GLU A 340 34.04 0.32 6.80
N THR A 341 35.07 0.84 7.46
CA THR A 341 36.02 1.75 6.84
C THR A 341 36.43 1.17 5.50
N PRO A 342 36.36 1.94 4.39
CA PRO A 342 36.87 1.46 3.11
C PRO A 342 38.31 1.00 3.31
N VAL A 343 38.63 -0.23 2.90
CA VAL A 343 39.97 -0.82 2.92
C VAL A 343 40.88 -0.19 1.85
N HIS A 344 40.86 1.14 1.72
CA HIS A 344 41.62 1.88 0.72
C HIS A 344 42.72 2.78 1.31
N SER A 345 43.05 2.63 2.61
CA SER A 345 44.13 3.41 3.25
C SER A 345 45.21 2.54 3.90
N LEU A 346 45.61 1.45 3.25
CA LEU A 346 46.89 0.76 3.51
C LEU A 346 47.71 0.71 2.22
N ILE A 347 48.06 1.88 1.69
CA ILE A 347 49.27 2.00 0.87
C ILE A 347 50.41 2.18 1.87
N PRO A 348 51.29 1.18 2.08
CA PRO A 348 52.49 1.39 2.87
C PRO A 348 53.32 2.46 2.17
N LYS A 349 53.59 3.57 2.88
CA LYS A 349 54.61 4.52 2.47
C LYS A 349 55.94 3.77 2.41
N LEU A 350 56.37 3.42 1.21
CA LEU A 350 57.76 3.04 0.94
C LEU A 350 58.62 4.26 1.27
N LEU A 351 59.47 4.12 2.29
CA LEU A 351 60.50 5.08 2.62
C LEU A 351 61.51 5.13 1.44
N PRO A 352 61.95 6.33 1.02
CA PRO A 352 63.02 6.42 0.04
C PRO A 352 64.35 5.97 0.69
N VAL A 353 65.09 5.16 -0.06
CA VAL A 353 66.47 4.75 0.23
C VAL A 353 67.43 5.89 -0.12
#